data_AF-A0A2W5YR58-F1
#
_entry.id   AF-A0A2W5YR58-F1
#
_cell.length_a   1.000
_cell.length_b   1.000
_cell.length_c   1.000
_cell.angle_alpha   90.00
_cell.angle_beta   90.00
_cell.angle_gamma   90.00
#
_symmetry.space_group_name_H-M   'P 1'
#
loop_
_entity.id
_entity.type
_entity.pdbx_description
1 polymer ?
#
loop_
_entity_poly.entity_id
_entity_poly.type
_entity_poly.pdbx_seq_one_letter_code
_entity_poly.pdbx_strand_id
1 'polypeptide(L)'
;SRRYIDNTNVLETTFSAESGKIVLIDFMPVTSEQKKRSFLWPEHELVRQVKCIRGEVELVVEFDPRLDYGRVAPTIKNTGKLGWRIDTGTGGFTLRSDLELTQKINKGLSAKFTLKAGEVKAFSLTFSAEGPAVVPPLGDLVADKLNLAIDWWSQWAAQSNYRGPYQRQVIRSALLLKLLSYAPSGAIIAAPTTSLPERLGADSNWDYRFAWLRDASFTVRALFALGYKDDAEAFVNWLL
;
A
#
# COMPACT_ATOMS: atom_id res chain seq x y z
N SER A 1 -15.83 -11.31 0.67
CA SER A 1 -15.60 -10.61 1.95
C SER A 1 -14.29 -9.83 1.88
N ARG A 2 -14.10 -8.84 2.75
CA ARG A 2 -12.85 -8.05 2.83
C ARG A 2 -12.51 -7.82 4.29
N ARG A 3 -11.23 -7.96 4.65
CA ARG A 3 -10.72 -7.72 6.01
C ARG A 3 -9.24 -7.38 5.96
N TYR A 4 -8.73 -6.73 7.00
CA TYR A 4 -7.29 -6.75 7.24
C TYR A 4 -6.91 -8.08 7.91
N ILE A 5 -5.71 -8.60 7.62
CA ILE A 5 -5.13 -9.66 8.44
C ILE A 5 -4.96 -9.11 9.86
N ASP A 6 -5.31 -9.91 10.87
CA ASP A 6 -5.43 -9.47 12.26
C ASP A 6 -4.20 -8.69 12.73
N ASN A 7 -4.44 -7.51 13.31
CA ASN A 7 -3.41 -6.58 13.79
C ASN A 7 -2.36 -6.15 12.75
N THR A 8 -2.74 -6.12 11.46
CA THR A 8 -1.88 -5.62 10.38
C THR A 8 -2.53 -4.57 9.50
N ASN A 9 -1.76 -3.91 8.63
CA ASN A 9 -2.30 -3.13 7.50
C ASN A 9 -2.26 -3.91 6.17
N VAL A 10 -2.22 -5.25 6.21
CA VAL A 10 -2.32 -6.12 5.03
C VAL A 10 -3.78 -6.40 4.75
N LEU A 11 -4.26 -6.03 3.56
CA LEU A 11 -5.66 -6.18 3.17
C LEU A 11 -5.90 -7.50 2.42
N GLU A 12 -6.81 -8.31 2.93
CA GLU A 12 -7.28 -9.55 2.30
C GLU A 12 -8.70 -9.36 1.76
N THR A 13 -8.89 -9.62 0.47
CA THR A 13 -10.22 -9.65 -0.17
C THR A 13 -10.46 -11.04 -0.75
N THR A 14 -11.51 -11.72 -0.27
CA THR A 14 -11.94 -13.01 -0.78
C THR A 14 -13.09 -12.83 -1.77
N PHE A 15 -12.92 -13.37 -2.98
CA PHE A 15 -13.97 -13.45 -4.00
C PHE A 15 -14.44 -14.91 -4.11
N SER A 16 -15.74 -15.11 -4.26
CA SER A 16 -16.35 -16.44 -4.40
C SER A 16 -17.27 -16.43 -5.61
N ALA A 17 -17.07 -17.41 -6.49
CA ALA A 17 -17.90 -17.71 -7.64
C ALA A 17 -18.29 -19.19 -7.57
N GLU A 18 -19.22 -19.60 -8.43
CA GLU A 18 -19.60 -21.02 -8.55
C GLU A 18 -18.39 -21.88 -8.97
N SER A 19 -17.60 -21.40 -9.95
CA SER A 19 -16.44 -22.11 -10.49
C SER A 19 -15.23 -22.19 -9.54
N GLY A 20 -15.16 -21.31 -8.55
CA GLY A 20 -13.97 -21.21 -7.71
C GLY A 20 -13.97 -20.11 -6.67
N LYS A 21 -12.87 -20.02 -5.91
CA LYS A 21 -12.68 -19.06 -4.85
C LYS A 21 -11.24 -18.56 -4.88
N ILE A 22 -11.08 -17.24 -4.86
CA ILE A 22 -9.77 -16.60 -4.84
C ILE A 22 -9.62 -15.68 -3.62
N VAL A 23 -8.37 -15.46 -3.24
CA VAL A 23 -7.96 -14.51 -2.22
C VAL A 23 -6.99 -13.52 -2.86
N LEU A 24 -7.29 -12.24 -2.72
CA LEU A 24 -6.45 -11.12 -3.14
C LEU A 24 -5.84 -10.49 -1.88
N ILE A 25 -4.52 -10.32 -1.87
CA ILE A 25 -3.76 -9.68 -0.79
C ILE A 25 -3.11 -8.42 -1.35
N ASP A 26 -3.39 -7.28 -0.70
CA ASP A 26 -2.80 -5.98 -1.01
C ASP A 26 -2.02 -5.49 0.20
N PHE A 27 -0.76 -5.08 -0.02
CA PHE A 27 0.07 -4.53 1.04
C PHE A 27 1.18 -3.63 0.51
N MET A 28 1.62 -2.70 1.35
CA MET A 28 2.89 -2.01 1.17
C MET A 28 3.94 -2.77 1.98
N PRO A 29 5.02 -3.27 1.37
CA PRO A 29 6.08 -3.94 2.09
C PRO A 29 6.64 -3.02 3.18
N VAL A 30 6.81 -3.56 4.39
CA VAL A 30 7.45 -2.86 5.51
C VAL A 30 8.28 -3.85 6.32
N THR A 31 9.41 -3.37 6.83
CA THR A 31 10.31 -4.14 7.68
C THR A 31 11.24 -3.18 8.44
N SER A 32 12.00 -3.70 9.41
CA SER A 32 12.99 -2.92 10.16
C SER A 32 14.09 -2.35 9.25
N GLU A 33 14.66 -1.20 9.61
CA GLU A 33 15.77 -0.58 8.88
C GLU A 33 17.00 -1.49 8.78
N GLN A 34 17.28 -2.30 9.80
CA GLN A 34 18.35 -3.30 9.76
C GLN A 34 18.12 -4.32 8.62
N LYS A 35 16.89 -4.82 8.48
CA LYS A 35 16.52 -5.71 7.37
C LYS A 35 16.60 -5.01 6.02
N LYS A 36 16.12 -3.76 5.90
CA LYS A 36 16.25 -2.98 4.65
C LYS A 36 17.70 -2.78 4.20
N ARG A 37 18.67 -2.77 5.13
CA ARG A 37 20.10 -2.71 4.79
C ARG A 37 20.66 -4.02 4.25
N SER A 38 20.00 -5.15 4.51
CA SER A 38 20.48 -6.49 4.11
C SER A 38 20.08 -6.89 2.68
N PHE A 39 19.21 -6.14 2.01
CA PHE A 39 18.81 -6.37 0.62
C PHE A 39 18.25 -5.10 -0.03
N LEU A 40 18.30 -5.01 -1.37
CA LEU A 40 17.78 -3.85 -2.09
C LEU A 40 16.26 -3.72 -1.90
N TRP A 41 15.84 -2.65 -1.22
CA TRP A 41 14.44 -2.35 -0.90
C TRP A 41 13.98 -1.13 -1.71
N PRO A 42 12.82 -1.18 -2.41
CA PRO A 42 12.28 -0.01 -3.08
C PRO A 42 11.91 1.09 -2.10
N GLU A 43 12.05 2.34 -2.55
CA GLU A 43 11.63 3.51 -1.79
C GLU A 43 10.13 3.43 -1.46
N HIS A 44 9.32 3.21 -2.50
CA HIS A 44 7.87 3.05 -2.40
C HIS A 44 7.43 1.84 -3.22
N GLU A 45 6.61 0.98 -2.64
CA GLU A 45 6.11 -0.22 -3.33
C GLU A 45 4.70 -0.58 -2.84
N LEU A 46 3.83 -0.88 -3.80
CA LEU A 46 2.55 -1.53 -3.57
C LEU A 46 2.59 -2.92 -4.21
N VAL A 47 2.32 -3.95 -3.41
CA VAL A 47 2.27 -5.33 -3.86
C VAL A 47 0.84 -5.84 -3.81
N ARG A 48 0.43 -6.49 -4.90
CA ARG A 48 -0.84 -7.20 -5.03
C ARG A 48 -0.57 -8.65 -5.39
N GLN A 49 -1.11 -9.58 -4.63
CA GLN A 49 -1.03 -11.01 -4.89
C GLN A 49 -2.43 -11.61 -4.97
N VAL A 50 -2.70 -12.41 -6.00
CA VAL A 50 -3.94 -13.18 -6.13
C VAL A 50 -3.63 -14.67 -6.11
N LYS A 51 -4.33 -15.41 -5.25
CA LYS A 51 -4.23 -16.86 -5.11
C LYS A 51 -5.59 -17.50 -5.31
N CYS A 52 -5.66 -18.55 -6.13
CA CYS A 52 -6.86 -19.37 -6.19
C CYS A 52 -6.78 -20.46 -5.11
N ILE A 53 -7.77 -20.48 -4.22
CA ILE A 53 -7.82 -21.41 -3.09
C ILE A 53 -8.75 -22.61 -3.36
N ARG A 54 -9.60 -22.54 -4.40
CA ARG A 54 -10.49 -23.64 -4.82
C ARG A 54 -10.96 -23.42 -6.26
N GLY A 55 -11.05 -24.50 -7.03
CA GLY A 55 -11.61 -24.49 -8.38
C GLY A 55 -10.75 -23.69 -9.37
N GLU A 56 -11.40 -23.01 -10.30
CA GLU A 56 -10.74 -22.12 -11.26
C GLU A 56 -11.57 -20.87 -11.51
N VAL A 57 -10.90 -19.74 -11.71
CA VAL A 57 -11.55 -18.43 -11.88
C VAL A 57 -10.87 -17.69 -13.02
N GLU A 58 -11.67 -17.24 -13.98
CA GLU A 58 -11.22 -16.33 -15.03
C GLU A 58 -11.13 -14.90 -14.47
N LEU A 59 -10.00 -14.24 -14.71
CA LEU A 59 -9.69 -12.93 -14.18
C LEU A 59 -9.25 -11.98 -15.31
N VAL A 60 -9.66 -10.73 -15.16
CA VAL A 60 -9.21 -9.61 -15.98
C VAL A 60 -8.43 -8.64 -15.09
N VAL A 61 -7.23 -8.29 -15.51
CA VAL A 61 -6.41 -7.25 -14.89
C VAL A 61 -6.48 -6.02 -15.77
N GLU A 62 -6.74 -4.87 -15.15
CA GLU A 62 -6.63 -3.57 -15.79
C GLU A 62 -5.73 -2.68 -14.93
N PHE A 63 -4.68 -2.14 -15.54
CA PHE A 63 -3.82 -1.14 -14.93
C PHE A 63 -3.99 0.16 -15.70
N ASP A 64 -4.76 1.10 -15.14
CA ASP A 64 -5.12 2.37 -15.78
C ASP A 64 -4.59 3.57 -14.98
N PRO A 65 -3.31 3.94 -15.14
CA PRO A 65 -2.71 5.00 -14.36
C PRO A 65 -3.25 6.38 -14.77
N ARG A 66 -3.59 7.21 -13.77
CA ARG A 66 -4.15 8.55 -13.96
C ARG A 66 -3.25 9.60 -13.30
N LEU A 67 -2.26 10.08 -14.07
CA LEU A 67 -1.32 11.09 -13.62
C LEU A 67 -1.97 12.47 -13.54
N ASP A 68 -1.49 13.31 -12.62
CA ASP A 68 -1.98 14.68 -12.39
C ASP A 68 -3.52 14.78 -12.41
N TYR A 69 -4.17 14.01 -11.53
CA TYR A 69 -5.63 13.94 -11.41
C TYR A 69 -6.34 13.54 -12.72
N GLY A 70 -5.66 12.79 -13.59
CA GLY A 70 -6.17 12.35 -14.89
C GLY A 70 -6.03 13.37 -16.01
N ARG A 71 -5.36 14.52 -15.78
CA ARG A 71 -5.09 15.54 -16.82
C ARG A 71 -3.99 15.12 -17.77
N VAL A 72 -3.09 14.25 -17.33
CA VAL A 72 -1.93 13.80 -18.10
C VAL A 72 -2.13 12.35 -18.50
N ALA A 73 -2.13 12.09 -19.81
CA ALA A 73 -2.10 10.74 -20.35
C ALA A 73 -0.72 10.11 -20.08
N PRO A 74 -0.65 8.89 -19.52
CA PRO A 74 0.61 8.24 -19.19
C PRO A 74 1.30 7.71 -20.46
N THR A 75 2.59 8.00 -20.62
CA THR A 75 3.43 7.30 -21.60
C THR A 75 3.99 6.03 -20.96
N ILE A 76 3.42 4.88 -21.30
CA ILE A 76 3.83 3.58 -20.76
C ILE A 76 4.83 2.92 -21.72
N LYS A 77 6.02 2.58 -21.22
CA LYS A 77 7.10 1.93 -21.97
C LYS A 77 7.32 0.51 -21.48
N ASN A 78 7.42 -0.46 -22.39
CA ASN A 78 7.85 -1.82 -22.06
C ASN A 78 9.38 -1.88 -21.95
N THR A 79 9.92 -2.30 -20.80
CA THR A 79 11.36 -2.44 -20.56
C THR A 79 11.78 -3.91 -20.45
N GLY A 80 10.97 -4.82 -20.98
CA GLY A 80 11.22 -6.27 -21.00
C GLY A 80 11.23 -6.84 -19.59
N LYS A 81 12.33 -7.49 -19.19
CA LYS A 81 12.44 -8.14 -17.87
C LYS A 81 12.31 -7.18 -16.68
N LEU A 82 12.48 -5.87 -16.90
CA LEU A 82 12.33 -4.84 -15.88
C LEU A 82 10.89 -4.32 -15.73
N GLY A 83 9.95 -4.80 -16.56
CA GLY A 83 8.52 -4.49 -16.46
C GLY A 83 8.06 -3.33 -17.34
N TRP A 84 7.04 -2.61 -16.88
CA TRP A 84 6.43 -1.48 -17.58
C TRP A 84 6.70 -0.19 -16.83
N ARG A 85 7.22 0.83 -17.51
CA ARG A 85 7.66 2.08 -16.89
C ARG A 85 6.83 3.27 -17.34
N ILE A 86 6.57 4.17 -16.41
CA ILE A 86 5.92 5.47 -16.64
C ILE A 86 6.81 6.55 -16.02
N ASP A 87 7.34 7.43 -16.86
CA ASP A 87 8.15 8.57 -16.40
C ASP A 87 7.23 9.76 -16.09
N THR A 88 7.41 10.39 -14.93
CA THR A 88 6.60 11.55 -14.48
C THR A 88 7.38 12.87 -14.49
N GLY A 89 8.62 12.86 -15.00
CA GLY A 89 9.54 14.01 -14.99
C GLY A 89 10.27 14.20 -13.66
N THR A 90 9.56 14.08 -12.54
CA THR A 90 10.09 14.14 -11.16
C THR A 90 10.37 12.76 -10.55
N GLY A 91 10.19 11.70 -11.32
CA GLY A 91 10.32 10.32 -10.88
C GLY A 91 9.74 9.36 -11.91
N GLY A 92 9.44 8.14 -11.49
CA GLY A 92 8.76 7.18 -12.34
C GLY A 92 8.13 6.02 -11.59
N PHE A 93 7.07 5.48 -12.19
CA PHE A 93 6.45 4.23 -11.77
C PHE A 93 7.01 3.07 -12.57
N THR A 94 7.19 1.92 -11.91
CA THR A 94 7.48 0.65 -12.58
C THR A 94 6.49 -0.42 -12.13
N LEU A 95 5.78 -1.01 -13.08
CA LEU A 95 4.90 -2.15 -12.85
C LEU A 95 5.58 -3.46 -13.28
N ARG A 96 5.74 -4.36 -12.33
CA ARG A 96 6.10 -5.77 -12.54
C ARG A 96 4.85 -6.64 -12.46
N SER A 97 4.80 -7.68 -13.28
CA SER A 97 3.67 -8.61 -13.38
C SER A 97 4.17 -10.02 -13.68
N ASP A 98 3.59 -11.04 -13.03
CA ASP A 98 3.77 -12.46 -13.37
C ASP A 98 2.99 -12.89 -14.63
N LEU A 99 2.22 -11.95 -15.20
CA LEU A 99 1.48 -12.09 -16.43
C LEU A 99 2.09 -11.23 -17.52
N GLU A 100 2.02 -11.73 -18.75
CA GLU A 100 2.25 -10.92 -19.92
C GLU A 100 1.07 -9.94 -20.09
N LEU A 101 1.36 -8.65 -20.02
CA LEU A 101 0.37 -7.59 -20.16
C LEU A 101 0.40 -7.04 -21.58
N THR A 102 -0.77 -6.68 -22.10
CA THR A 102 -0.91 -6.00 -23.39
C THR A 102 -1.23 -4.53 -23.17
N GLN A 103 -0.55 -3.65 -23.88
CA GLN A 103 -0.83 -2.22 -23.87
C GLN A 103 -2.05 -1.93 -24.75
N LYS A 104 -3.03 -1.21 -24.21
CA LYS A 104 -4.17 -0.70 -24.97
C LYS A 104 -3.79 0.65 -25.60
N ILE A 105 -4.23 0.91 -26.83
CA ILE A 105 -3.97 2.18 -27.54
C ILE A 105 -4.45 3.36 -26.68
N ASN A 106 -3.55 4.32 -26.39
CA ASN A 106 -3.82 5.52 -25.58
C ASN A 106 -4.47 5.25 -24.21
N LYS A 107 -4.21 4.07 -23.63
CA LYS A 107 -4.79 3.61 -22.37
C LYS A 107 -3.74 2.86 -21.55
N GLY A 108 -4.18 2.33 -20.41
CA GLY A 108 -3.43 1.43 -19.56
C GLY A 108 -3.05 0.07 -20.16
N LEU A 109 -2.69 -0.85 -19.27
CA LEU A 109 -2.34 -2.23 -19.59
C LEU A 109 -3.47 -3.18 -19.20
N SER A 110 -3.56 -4.34 -19.85
CA SER A 110 -4.48 -5.40 -19.44
C SER A 110 -3.96 -6.80 -19.71
N ALA A 111 -4.50 -7.75 -18.95
CA ALA A 111 -4.40 -9.18 -19.26
C ALA A 111 -5.71 -9.88 -18.90
N LYS A 112 -5.96 -10.99 -19.58
CA LYS A 112 -7.03 -11.94 -19.26
C LYS A 112 -6.41 -13.32 -19.08
N PHE A 113 -6.73 -14.00 -17.99
CA PHE A 113 -6.14 -15.29 -17.65
C PHE A 113 -7.05 -16.10 -16.74
N THR A 114 -6.86 -17.42 -16.71
CA THR A 114 -7.53 -18.31 -15.76
C THR A 114 -6.56 -18.68 -14.65
N LEU A 115 -7.00 -18.60 -13.39
CA LEU A 115 -6.22 -18.98 -12.22
C LEU A 115 -6.83 -20.23 -11.58
N LYS A 116 -6.04 -21.31 -11.53
CA LYS A 116 -6.43 -22.62 -10.99
C LYS A 116 -6.02 -22.77 -9.53
N ALA A 117 -6.71 -23.64 -8.80
CA ALA A 117 -6.45 -23.91 -7.40
C ALA A 117 -4.95 -24.18 -7.14
N GLY A 118 -4.38 -23.47 -6.17
CA GLY A 118 -2.96 -23.54 -5.82
C GLY A 118 -2.09 -22.51 -6.55
N GLU A 119 -2.53 -22.00 -7.70
CA GLU A 119 -1.78 -21.00 -8.46
C GLU A 119 -1.84 -19.62 -7.80
N VAL A 120 -0.74 -18.88 -7.98
CA VAL A 120 -0.53 -17.53 -7.46
C VAL A 120 0.01 -16.64 -8.57
N LYS A 121 -0.48 -15.40 -8.63
CA LYS A 121 0.07 -14.34 -9.47
C LYS A 121 0.27 -13.07 -8.66
N ALA A 122 1.41 -12.41 -8.86
CA ALA A 122 1.75 -11.19 -8.18
C ALA A 122 1.99 -10.02 -9.15
N PHE A 123 1.80 -8.83 -8.62
CA PHE A 123 2.07 -7.55 -9.24
C PHE A 123 2.78 -6.67 -8.22
N SER A 124 3.82 -5.95 -8.65
CA SER A 124 4.52 -4.96 -7.84
C SER A 124 4.54 -3.63 -8.60
N LEU A 125 3.99 -2.59 -7.99
CA LEU A 125 4.04 -1.23 -8.49
C LEU A 125 4.98 -0.43 -7.60
N THR A 126 6.14 -0.05 -8.13
CA THR A 126 7.10 0.79 -7.43
C THR A 126 7.03 2.23 -7.91
N PHE A 127 7.33 3.16 -7.02
CA PHE A 127 7.59 4.55 -7.34
C PHE A 127 8.98 4.92 -6.83
N SER A 128 9.73 5.66 -7.65
CA SER A 128 11.04 6.19 -7.28
C SER A 128 11.13 7.64 -7.73
N ALA A 129 11.36 8.55 -6.79
CA ALA A 129 11.55 9.96 -7.06
C ALA A 129 13.04 10.31 -7.21
N GLU A 130 13.89 9.71 -6.36
CA GLU A 130 15.30 10.03 -6.26
C GLU A 130 16.17 8.76 -6.32
N GLY A 131 17.22 8.77 -7.15
CA GLY A 131 18.16 7.66 -7.27
C GLY A 131 17.77 6.53 -8.26
N PRO A 132 18.58 5.46 -8.37
CA PRO A 132 18.29 4.35 -9.27
C PRO A 132 17.07 3.58 -8.77
N ALA A 133 16.09 3.38 -9.66
CA ALA A 133 14.90 2.61 -9.33
C ALA A 133 15.26 1.17 -8.95
N VAL A 134 14.95 0.79 -7.71
CA VAL A 134 15.01 -0.62 -7.28
C VAL A 134 13.77 -1.32 -7.80
N VAL A 135 13.97 -2.34 -8.64
CA VAL A 135 12.89 -3.14 -9.24
C VAL A 135 13.06 -4.59 -8.80
N PRO A 136 12.45 -4.98 -7.66
CA PRO A 136 12.59 -6.31 -7.11
C PRO A 136 12.01 -7.37 -8.05
N PRO A 137 12.59 -8.58 -8.07
CA PRO A 137 11.94 -9.71 -8.73
C PRO A 137 10.61 -10.05 -8.05
N LEU A 138 9.70 -10.65 -8.82
CA LEU A 138 8.52 -11.32 -8.30
C LEU A 138 8.87 -12.76 -7.86
N GLY A 139 7.86 -13.57 -7.55
CA GLY A 139 8.04 -14.94 -7.05
C GLY A 139 8.20 -15.00 -5.54
N ASP A 140 9.14 -15.81 -5.05
CA ASP A 140 9.31 -16.10 -3.61
C ASP A 140 9.55 -14.84 -2.77
N LEU A 141 10.24 -13.84 -3.32
CA LEU A 141 10.47 -12.57 -2.64
C LEU A 141 9.17 -11.84 -2.26
N VAL A 142 8.10 -11.99 -3.03
CA VAL A 142 6.79 -11.40 -2.70
C VAL A 142 6.21 -12.06 -1.45
N ALA A 143 6.33 -13.39 -1.32
CA ALA A 143 5.88 -14.11 -0.14
C ALA A 143 6.72 -13.72 1.09
N ASP A 144 8.04 -13.58 0.94
CA ASP A 144 8.91 -13.12 2.01
C ASP A 144 8.56 -11.71 2.48
N LYS A 145 8.33 -10.77 1.55
CA LYS A 145 7.88 -9.41 1.87
C LYS A 145 6.54 -9.39 2.60
N LEU A 146 5.61 -10.26 2.21
CA LEU A 146 4.32 -10.39 2.89
C LEU A 146 4.51 -10.84 4.34
N ASN A 147 5.32 -11.87 4.58
CA ASN A 147 5.62 -12.35 5.93
C ASN A 147 6.30 -11.26 6.77
N LEU A 148 7.29 -10.56 6.20
CA LEU A 148 7.95 -9.44 6.86
C LEU A 148 6.98 -8.32 7.23
N ALA A 149 6.06 -7.97 6.33
CA ALA A 149 5.05 -6.94 6.59
C ALA A 149 4.08 -7.37 7.70
N ILE A 150 3.60 -8.63 7.68
CA ILE A 150 2.73 -9.17 8.73
C ILE A 150 3.44 -9.14 10.08
N ASP A 151 4.69 -9.60 10.13
CA ASP A 151 5.49 -9.62 11.36
C ASP A 151 5.69 -8.21 11.90
N TRP A 152 6.10 -7.27 11.04
CA TRP A 152 6.38 -5.90 11.44
C TRP A 152 5.12 -5.22 12.00
N TRP A 153 3.98 -5.34 11.30
CA TRP A 153 2.74 -4.75 11.80
C TRP A 153 2.24 -5.41 13.08
N SER A 154 2.35 -6.73 13.20
CA SER A 154 1.94 -7.47 14.39
C SER A 154 2.78 -7.07 15.61
N GLN A 155 4.09 -6.93 15.43
CA GLN A 155 5.01 -6.46 16.46
C GLN A 155 4.74 -5.01 16.84
N TRP A 156 4.51 -4.14 15.85
CA TRP A 156 4.12 -2.76 16.10
C TRP A 156 2.81 -2.71 16.90
N ALA A 157 1.74 -3.37 16.45
CA ALA A 157 0.45 -3.40 17.13
C ALA A 157 0.54 -3.92 18.58
N ALA A 158 1.40 -4.92 18.84
CA ALA A 158 1.61 -5.52 20.15
C ALA A 158 2.21 -4.56 21.20
N GLN A 159 2.82 -3.43 20.78
CA GLN A 159 3.37 -2.43 21.69
C GLN A 159 2.28 -1.69 22.50
N SER A 160 1.01 -1.76 22.06
CA SER A 160 -0.06 -1.03 22.75
C SER A 160 -0.23 -1.49 24.19
N ASN A 161 -0.34 -0.51 25.09
CA ASN A 161 -0.65 -0.73 26.51
C ASN A 161 -2.17 -0.84 26.79
N TYR A 162 -3.04 -0.68 25.79
CA TYR A 162 -4.49 -0.68 26.00
C TYR A 162 -5.01 -2.09 26.35
N ARG A 163 -5.77 -2.19 27.45
CA ARG A 163 -6.38 -3.44 27.95
C ARG A 163 -7.89 -3.34 28.18
N GLY A 164 -8.53 -2.30 27.63
CA GLY A 164 -9.96 -2.08 27.77
C GLY A 164 -10.83 -2.93 26.83
N PRO A 165 -12.17 -2.84 26.94
CA PRO A 165 -13.11 -3.71 26.22
C PRO A 165 -13.12 -3.53 24.69
N TYR A 166 -12.61 -2.40 24.17
CA TYR A 166 -12.63 -2.07 22.74
C TYR A 166 -11.30 -2.30 22.03
N GLN A 167 -10.49 -3.26 22.51
CA GLN A 167 -9.11 -3.44 22.05
C GLN A 167 -9.00 -3.58 20.53
N ARG A 168 -9.88 -4.36 19.89
CA ARG A 168 -9.87 -4.54 18.43
C ARG A 168 -10.04 -3.22 17.68
N GLN A 169 -11.00 -2.39 18.10
CA GLN A 169 -11.26 -1.10 17.49
C GLN A 169 -10.10 -0.14 17.72
N VAL A 170 -9.57 -0.09 18.95
CA VAL A 170 -8.45 0.78 19.31
C VAL A 170 -7.20 0.45 18.51
N ILE A 171 -6.81 -0.83 18.42
CA ILE A 171 -5.65 -1.27 17.64
C ILE A 171 -5.86 -0.98 16.15
N ARG A 172 -7.07 -1.23 15.63
CA ARG A 172 -7.37 -0.93 14.23
C ARG A 172 -7.23 0.56 13.91
N SER A 173 -7.74 1.42 14.78
CA SER A 173 -7.60 2.88 14.67
C SER A 173 -6.14 3.32 14.77
N ALA A 174 -5.37 2.77 15.71
CA ALA A 174 -3.94 3.08 15.85
C ALA A 174 -3.16 2.72 14.59
N LEU A 175 -3.40 1.53 14.03
CA LEU A 175 -2.77 1.09 12.78
C LEU A 175 -3.13 2.00 11.59
N LEU A 176 -4.37 2.52 11.54
CA LEU A 176 -4.77 3.50 10.52
C LEU A 176 -4.01 4.81 10.71
N LEU A 177 -3.96 5.34 11.94
CA LEU A 177 -3.22 6.56 12.25
C LEU A 177 -1.74 6.44 11.86
N LYS A 178 -1.13 5.28 12.08
CA LYS A 178 0.24 5.00 11.65
C LYS A 178 0.42 5.02 10.13
N LEU A 179 -0.59 4.64 9.34
CA LEU A 179 -0.54 4.78 7.87
C LEU A 179 -0.57 6.24 7.41
N LEU A 180 -1.03 7.17 8.25
CA LEU A 180 -1.05 8.61 7.94
C LEU A 180 0.30 9.28 8.20
N SER A 181 1.23 8.58 8.85
CA SER A 181 2.57 9.08 9.16
C SER A 181 3.52 8.89 7.99
N TYR A 182 4.12 9.97 7.52
CA TYR A 182 5.23 9.95 6.57
C TYR A 182 6.50 9.50 7.29
N ALA A 183 6.89 8.24 7.11
CA ALA A 183 7.96 7.60 7.87
C ALA A 183 9.31 8.36 7.87
N PRO A 184 9.77 8.99 6.77
CA PRO A 184 11.07 9.67 6.77
C PRO A 184 11.15 10.88 7.70
N SER A 185 10.06 11.64 7.85
CA SER A 185 10.07 12.85 8.69
C SER A 185 9.28 12.72 9.97
N GLY A 186 8.22 11.90 9.99
CA GLY A 186 7.25 11.84 11.09
C GLY A 186 6.03 12.75 10.89
N ALA A 187 5.94 13.50 9.77
CA ALA A 187 4.77 14.31 9.45
C ALA A 187 3.51 13.45 9.34
N ILE A 188 2.36 13.96 9.78
CA ILE A 188 1.09 13.22 9.78
C ILE A 188 0.07 13.98 8.96
N ILE A 189 -0.46 13.33 7.93
CA ILE A 189 -1.52 13.90 7.08
C ILE A 189 -2.89 13.71 7.75
N ALA A 190 -3.86 14.57 7.43
CA ALA A 190 -5.21 14.42 7.98
C ALA A 190 -5.97 13.22 7.38
N ALA A 191 -5.86 12.99 6.07
CA ALA A 191 -6.38 11.80 5.38
C ALA A 191 -5.70 11.59 4.01
N PRO A 192 -5.58 10.35 3.51
CA PRO A 192 -4.97 10.05 2.21
C PRO A 192 -5.96 10.23 1.05
N THR A 193 -6.83 11.24 1.11
CA THR A 193 -7.90 11.46 0.12
C THR A 193 -7.96 12.91 -0.33
N THR A 194 -8.13 13.14 -1.63
CA THR A 194 -8.27 14.47 -2.24
C THR A 194 -9.71 14.88 -2.52
N SER A 195 -10.66 13.94 -2.39
CA SER A 195 -11.95 14.01 -3.09
C SER A 195 -13.17 13.78 -2.20
N LEU A 196 -12.99 13.65 -0.89
CA LEU A 196 -14.11 13.59 0.05
C LEU A 196 -14.28 14.96 0.68
N PRO A 197 -15.18 15.82 0.14
CA PRO A 197 -15.49 17.07 0.80
C PRO A 197 -16.08 16.78 2.17
N GLU A 198 -15.76 17.62 3.16
CA GLU A 198 -16.40 17.55 4.49
C GLU A 198 -17.93 17.60 4.35
N ARG A 199 -18.40 18.42 3.40
CA ARG A 199 -19.79 18.51 3.00
C ARG A 199 -19.90 18.84 1.51
N LEU A 200 -20.67 18.03 0.79
CA LEU A 200 -20.96 18.25 -0.63
C LEU A 200 -21.52 19.67 -0.85
N GLY A 201 -20.88 20.44 -1.75
CA GLY A 201 -21.31 21.78 -2.13
C GLY A 201 -21.04 22.89 -1.10
N ALA A 202 -20.28 22.61 -0.03
CA ALA A 202 -19.85 23.63 0.92
C ALA A 202 -18.46 24.19 0.57
N ASP A 203 -18.08 25.29 1.24
CA ASP A 203 -16.82 26.02 0.97
C ASP A 203 -15.61 25.46 1.74
N SER A 204 -15.82 24.49 2.64
CA SER A 204 -14.77 23.88 3.49
C SER A 204 -14.17 22.60 2.91
N ASN A 205 -13.88 22.61 1.61
CA ASN A 205 -13.28 21.48 0.90
C ASN A 205 -11.75 21.59 0.90
N TRP A 206 -11.14 21.31 2.05
CA TRP A 206 -9.70 21.31 2.21
C TRP A 206 -9.05 20.07 1.59
N ASP A 207 -7.78 20.17 1.22
CA ASP A 207 -6.99 19.01 0.81
C ASP A 207 -6.42 18.32 2.06
N TYR A 208 -6.97 17.17 2.43
CA TYR A 208 -6.63 16.47 3.66
C TYR A 208 -5.28 15.74 3.60
N ARG A 209 -4.61 15.74 2.45
CA ARG A 209 -3.26 15.15 2.33
C ARG A 209 -2.16 15.98 2.98
N PHE A 210 -2.47 17.19 3.45
CA PHE A 210 -1.50 18.04 4.14
C PHE A 210 -1.48 17.77 5.65
N ALA A 211 -0.35 18.09 6.28
CA ALA A 211 -0.19 18.00 7.71
C ALA A 211 -0.74 19.27 8.39
N TRP A 212 -1.85 19.14 9.12
CA TRP A 212 -2.37 20.22 9.97
C TRP A 212 -2.01 19.97 11.42
N LEU A 213 -1.47 21.01 12.07
CA LEU A 213 -0.98 20.93 13.44
C LEU A 213 -2.04 20.42 14.42
N ARG A 214 -3.30 20.86 14.26
CA ARG A 214 -4.42 20.42 15.10
C ARG A 214 -4.65 18.92 14.98
N ASP A 215 -4.84 18.42 13.77
CA ASP A 215 -5.15 17.03 13.46
C ASP A 215 -4.00 16.09 13.86
N ALA A 216 -2.76 16.49 13.54
CA ALA A 216 -1.58 15.75 13.94
C ALA A 216 -1.39 15.72 15.46
N SER A 217 -1.70 16.81 16.18
CA SER A 217 -1.62 16.84 17.66
C SER A 217 -2.55 15.81 18.33
N PHE A 218 -3.75 15.60 17.78
CA PHE A 218 -4.67 14.58 18.29
C PHE A 218 -4.16 13.17 17.99
N THR A 219 -3.60 12.96 16.80
CA THR A 219 -2.99 11.68 16.42
C THR A 219 -1.84 11.32 17.35
N VAL A 220 -0.92 12.26 17.59
CA VAL A 220 0.25 12.08 18.46
C VAL A 220 -0.16 11.82 19.89
N ARG A 221 -1.13 12.59 20.41
CA ARG A 221 -1.68 12.36 21.76
C ARG A 221 -2.27 10.95 21.89
N ALA A 222 -3.02 10.48 20.89
CA ALA A 222 -3.61 9.15 20.90
C ALA A 222 -2.54 8.05 20.85
N LEU A 223 -1.55 8.16 19.94
CA LEU A 223 -0.46 7.20 19.82
C LEU A 223 0.38 7.14 21.11
N PHE A 224 0.70 8.29 21.69
CA PHE A 224 1.43 8.38 22.95
C PHE A 224 0.66 7.73 24.11
N ALA A 225 -0.65 8.01 24.24
CA ALA A 225 -1.49 7.40 25.27
C ALA A 225 -1.56 5.88 25.15
N LEU A 226 -1.48 5.35 23.93
CA LEU A 226 -1.46 3.91 23.63
C LEU A 226 -0.08 3.26 23.82
N GLY A 227 0.97 4.02 24.09
CA GLY A 227 2.33 3.51 24.32
C GLY A 227 3.28 3.57 23.11
N TYR A 228 2.86 4.14 21.97
CA TYR A 228 3.68 4.31 20.77
C TYR A 228 4.56 5.56 20.86
N LYS A 229 5.60 5.52 21.71
CA LYS A 229 6.45 6.69 22.01
C LYS A 229 7.29 7.13 20.81
N ASP A 230 7.95 6.20 20.14
CA ASP A 230 8.83 6.49 19.00
C ASP A 230 8.08 7.24 17.88
N ASP A 231 6.82 6.84 17.62
CA ASP A 231 5.95 7.49 16.64
C ASP A 231 5.56 8.92 17.04
N ALA A 232 5.33 9.15 18.34
CA ALA A 232 5.01 10.47 18.86
C ALA A 232 6.23 11.40 18.84
N GLU A 233 7.41 10.89 19.22
CA GLU A 233 8.67 11.63 19.21
C GLU A 233 9.10 12.02 17.79
N ALA A 234 8.92 11.13 16.80
CA ALA A 234 9.19 11.43 15.39
C ALA A 234 8.41 12.65 14.90
N PHE A 235 7.13 12.79 15.28
CA PHE A 235 6.34 13.96 14.92
C PHE A 235 6.84 15.24 15.62
N VAL A 236 7.20 15.18 16.89
CA VAL A 236 7.73 16.34 17.61
C VAL A 236 9.03 16.82 16.98
N ASN A 237 9.92 15.89 16.61
CA ASN A 237 11.17 16.21 15.92
C ASN A 237 10.95 16.83 14.53
N TRP A 238 9.86 16.50 13.84
CA TRP A 238 9.50 17.14 12.58
C TRP A 238 9.02 18.59 12.75
N LEU A 239 8.41 18.91 13.90
CA LEU A 239 7.83 20.23 14.16
C LEU A 239 8.89 21.29 14.56
N LEU A 240 9.98 20.85 15.21
CA LEU A 240 11.07 21.68 15.71
C LEU A 240 12.16 21.91 14.66
#